data_AF-A0A7C4ZMG0-F1
#
_entry.id   AF-A0A7C4ZMG0-F1
#
_cell.length_a   1.000
_cell.length_b   1.000
_cell.length_c   1.000
_cell.angle_alpha   90.00
_cell.angle_beta   90.00
_cell.angle_gamma   90.00
#
_symmetry.space_group_name_H-M   'P 1'
#
loop_
_entity.id
_entity.type
_entity.pdbx_description
1 polymer ?
#
loop_
_entity_poly.entity_id
_entity_poly.type
_entity_poly.pdbx_seq_one_letter_code
_entity_poly.pdbx_strand_id
1 'polypeptide(L)'
;MIFAGSSEEYGLQIASEKHYEWALKKYGVIFPEPERIPELPVNEGNPLRPMSPYAVSKVHGDFLMRNYYHAYGLKTMVSRAFNHEDAGRGHEFVTSTIVRQCVALKFGELDKITIGNVNVFRDWSHVEDIADGYVLLAEEGRPGDVYVQGSMRTNSVLTYILLTLQHLGYDVKEIETIKGEKKIKEPAEISEDNFFNTSFLKIKVDVLMLKGELEYTLEDGGLNVKTDKGNITVVFDESRFRPADVPILMSDAKKIQKLGFKVTKSLEDIIRDQVNYYLNPENRRI
;
A
#
# COMPACT_ATOMS: atom_id res chain seq x y z
N MET A 1 19.65 6.28 -18.38
CA MET A 1 18.24 6.74 -18.39
C MET A 1 17.44 5.81 -17.49
N ILE A 2 16.60 6.36 -16.63
CA ILE A 2 15.77 5.55 -15.73
C ILE A 2 14.32 5.60 -16.21
N PHE A 3 13.71 4.43 -16.36
CA PHE A 3 12.26 4.32 -16.54
C PHE A 3 11.59 4.20 -15.18
N ALA A 4 10.75 5.19 -14.85
CA ALA A 4 9.89 5.16 -13.69
C ALA A 4 8.67 4.26 -13.97
N GLY A 5 8.85 2.97 -13.70
CA GLY A 5 7.79 1.95 -13.68
C GLY A 5 6.90 2.07 -12.43
N SER A 6 6.13 1.03 -12.16
CA SER A 6 5.14 0.97 -11.09
C SER A 6 4.97 -0.45 -10.59
N SER A 7 4.75 -0.63 -9.28
CA SER A 7 4.35 -1.94 -8.74
C SER A 7 3.02 -2.46 -9.32
N GLU A 8 2.18 -1.59 -9.88
CA GLU A 8 0.96 -2.02 -10.58
C GLU A 8 1.24 -2.87 -11.82
N GLU A 9 2.46 -2.85 -12.38
CA GLU A 9 2.87 -3.75 -13.46
C GLU A 9 2.75 -5.23 -13.07
N TYR A 10 3.02 -5.54 -11.80
CA TYR A 10 2.84 -6.89 -11.26
C TYR A 10 1.36 -7.30 -11.21
N GLY A 11 0.47 -6.33 -11.02
CA GLY A 11 -0.99 -6.51 -10.93
C GLY A 11 -1.40 -7.63 -9.99
N LEU A 12 -2.10 -8.66 -10.50
CA LEU A 12 -2.57 -9.77 -9.67
C LEU A 12 -1.37 -10.59 -9.14
N GLN A 13 -1.10 -10.46 -7.85
CA GLN A 13 -0.13 -11.27 -7.11
C GLN A 13 -0.86 -12.19 -6.12
N ILE A 14 -0.44 -13.46 -6.10
CA ILE A 14 -1.08 -14.52 -5.34
C ILE A 14 -0.50 -14.57 -3.93
N ALA A 15 -1.36 -14.28 -2.94
CA ALA A 15 -0.96 -14.13 -1.55
C ALA A 15 -1.09 -15.42 -0.72
N SER A 16 -1.85 -16.40 -1.20
CA SER A 16 -2.07 -17.71 -0.56
C SER A 16 -2.77 -18.67 -1.52
N GLU A 17 -2.81 -19.96 -1.17
CA GLU A 17 -3.56 -20.98 -1.95
C GLU A 17 -5.05 -20.64 -2.03
N LYS A 18 -5.66 -20.22 -0.92
CA LYS A 18 -7.06 -19.79 -0.89
C LYS A 18 -7.31 -18.59 -1.83
N HIS A 19 -6.37 -17.63 -1.88
CA HIS A 19 -6.47 -16.50 -2.79
C HIS A 19 -6.32 -16.96 -4.26
N TYR A 20 -5.45 -17.92 -4.54
CA TYR A 20 -5.31 -18.52 -5.87
C TYR A 20 -6.60 -19.17 -6.36
N GLU A 21 -7.22 -20.02 -5.54
CA GLU A 21 -8.49 -20.68 -5.85
C GLU A 21 -9.61 -19.67 -6.10
N TRP A 22 -9.71 -18.64 -5.25
CA TRP A 22 -10.66 -17.56 -5.45
C TRP A 22 -10.42 -16.82 -6.77
N ALA A 23 -9.16 -16.51 -7.09
CA ALA A 23 -8.80 -15.78 -8.29
C ALA A 23 -9.09 -16.61 -9.55
N LEU A 24 -8.80 -17.92 -9.55
CA LEU A 24 -9.17 -18.84 -10.62
C LEU A 24 -10.69 -18.89 -10.80
N LYS A 25 -11.45 -19.00 -9.71
CA LYS A 25 -12.92 -19.00 -9.78
C LYS A 25 -13.48 -17.69 -10.33
N LYS A 26 -12.88 -16.55 -9.96
CA LYS A 26 -13.34 -15.21 -10.36
C LYS A 26 -12.98 -14.87 -11.81
N TYR A 27 -11.73 -15.12 -12.21
CA TYR A 27 -11.19 -14.67 -13.50
C TYR A 27 -11.17 -15.78 -14.56
N GLY A 28 -11.37 -17.05 -14.17
CA GLY A 28 -11.34 -18.22 -15.04
C GLY A 28 -9.93 -18.67 -15.43
N VAL A 29 -9.04 -17.73 -15.74
CA VAL A 29 -7.64 -17.99 -16.12
C VAL A 29 -6.72 -17.03 -15.36
N ILE A 30 -5.57 -17.54 -14.92
CA ILE A 30 -4.46 -16.75 -14.40
C ILE A 30 -3.27 -17.00 -15.30
N PHE A 31 -2.79 -15.94 -15.97
CA PHE A 31 -1.64 -16.02 -16.86
C PHE A 31 -0.74 -14.79 -16.69
N PRO A 32 0.59 -14.95 -16.61
CA PRO A 32 1.30 -16.22 -16.44
C PRO A 32 0.90 -16.96 -15.15
N GLU A 33 1.07 -18.28 -15.08
CA GLU A 33 0.81 -19.02 -13.81
C GLU A 33 1.79 -18.58 -12.71
N PRO A 34 1.42 -18.68 -11.42
CA PRO A 34 2.34 -18.36 -10.34
C PRO A 34 3.49 -19.37 -10.28
N GLU A 35 4.73 -18.89 -10.19
CA GLU A 35 5.91 -19.75 -10.04
C GLU A 35 6.06 -20.31 -8.61
N ARG A 36 5.48 -19.60 -7.63
CA ARG A 36 5.41 -19.99 -6.22
C ARG A 36 4.18 -19.37 -5.56
N ILE A 37 3.71 -19.99 -4.49
CA ILE A 37 2.66 -19.43 -3.63
C ILE A 37 3.17 -19.45 -2.17
N PRO A 38 3.15 -18.31 -1.45
CA PRO A 38 2.79 -16.97 -1.92
C PRO A 38 3.86 -16.37 -2.86
N GLU A 39 3.43 -15.48 -3.76
CA GLU A 39 4.29 -14.66 -4.61
C GLU A 39 4.92 -13.47 -3.86
N LEU A 40 4.54 -13.28 -2.59
CA LEU A 40 5.04 -12.23 -1.71
C LEU A 40 6.31 -12.68 -0.94
N PRO A 41 7.24 -11.75 -0.62
CA PRO A 41 7.33 -10.41 -1.19
C PRO A 41 7.70 -10.47 -2.69
N VAL A 42 7.31 -9.44 -3.44
CA VAL A 42 7.45 -9.34 -4.89
C VAL A 42 8.84 -8.80 -5.25
N ASN A 43 9.59 -9.55 -6.06
CA ASN A 43 10.88 -9.15 -6.61
C ASN A 43 10.81 -8.91 -8.13
N GLU A 44 11.94 -8.61 -8.77
CA GLU A 44 12.03 -8.31 -10.20
C GLU A 44 11.54 -9.44 -11.12
N GLY A 45 11.69 -10.69 -10.67
CA GLY A 45 11.35 -11.90 -11.41
C GLY A 45 9.88 -12.31 -11.30
N ASN A 46 9.11 -11.72 -10.38
CA ASN A 46 7.69 -12.03 -10.27
C ASN A 46 6.95 -11.77 -11.60
N PRO A 47 5.98 -12.63 -11.97
CA PRO A 47 5.22 -12.49 -13.20
C PRO A 47 4.39 -11.21 -13.19
N LEU A 48 4.28 -10.59 -14.37
CA LEU A 48 3.50 -9.37 -14.59
C LEU A 48 2.08 -9.75 -15.03
N ARG A 49 1.07 -9.44 -14.19
CA ARG A 49 -0.35 -9.67 -14.48
C ARG A 49 -1.14 -8.36 -14.37
N PRO A 50 -0.87 -7.35 -15.22
CA PRO A 50 -1.45 -6.02 -15.10
C PRO A 50 -2.99 -6.06 -15.18
N MET A 51 -3.66 -5.42 -14.22
CA MET A 51 -5.13 -5.46 -14.07
C MET A 51 -5.82 -4.15 -14.48
N SER A 52 -5.09 -3.22 -15.11
CA SER A 52 -5.61 -1.91 -15.54
C SER A 52 -4.93 -1.41 -16.81
N PRO A 53 -5.57 -0.53 -17.61
CA PRO A 53 -4.91 0.12 -18.75
C PRO A 53 -3.64 0.88 -18.35
N TYR A 54 -3.63 1.49 -17.17
CA TYR A 54 -2.44 2.12 -16.60
C TYR A 54 -1.31 1.11 -16.40
N ALA A 55 -1.57 -0.01 -15.74
CA ALA A 55 -0.58 -1.07 -15.51
C ALA A 55 -0.04 -1.64 -16.83
N VAL A 56 -0.90 -1.91 -17.81
CA VAL A 56 -0.50 -2.39 -19.15
C VAL A 56 0.43 -1.38 -19.84
N SER A 57 0.13 -0.08 -19.76
CA SER A 57 0.99 0.96 -20.33
C SER A 57 2.38 1.00 -19.69
N LYS A 58 2.48 0.72 -18.39
CA LYS A 58 3.74 0.66 -17.66
C LYS A 58 4.56 -0.57 -18.05
N VAL A 59 3.92 -1.73 -18.19
CA VAL A 59 4.57 -2.95 -18.71
C VAL A 59 5.15 -2.70 -20.10
N HIS A 60 4.40 -2.03 -20.99
CA HIS A 60 4.92 -1.67 -22.30
C HIS A 60 6.17 -0.78 -22.20
N GLY A 61 6.15 0.25 -21.35
CA GLY A 61 7.30 1.12 -21.12
C GLY A 61 8.53 0.40 -20.54
N ASP A 62 8.33 -0.54 -19.62
CA ASP A 62 9.39 -1.40 -19.07
C ASP A 62 10.08 -2.18 -20.19
N PHE A 63 9.31 -2.94 -20.98
CA PHE A 63 9.84 -3.74 -22.08
C PHE A 63 10.51 -2.88 -23.15
N LEU A 64 9.92 -1.74 -23.49
CA LEU A 64 10.50 -0.78 -24.42
C LEU A 64 11.88 -0.34 -23.96
N MET A 65 11.99 0.06 -22.69
CA MET A 65 13.23 0.59 -22.12
C MET A 65 14.33 -0.46 -22.03
N ARG A 66 13.99 -1.72 -21.68
CA ARG A 66 14.96 -2.83 -21.72
C ARG A 66 15.37 -3.17 -23.15
N ASN A 67 14.44 -3.13 -24.10
CA ASN A 67 14.75 -3.35 -25.52
C ASN A 67 15.74 -2.30 -26.04
N TYR A 68 15.61 -1.04 -25.63
CA TYR A 68 16.58 0.01 -26.03
C TYR A 68 18.02 -0.30 -25.60
N TYR A 69 18.22 -0.94 -24.46
CA TYR A 69 19.54 -1.43 -24.06
C TYR A 69 19.98 -2.64 -24.88
N HIS A 70 19.15 -3.68 -24.97
CA HIS A 70 19.55 -4.93 -25.63
C HIS A 70 19.74 -4.79 -27.15
N ALA A 71 18.97 -3.94 -27.81
CA ALA A 71 19.03 -3.74 -29.25
C ALA A 71 20.00 -2.63 -29.68
N TYR A 72 20.13 -1.56 -28.87
CA TYR A 72 20.88 -0.36 -29.28
C TYR A 72 22.00 0.05 -28.32
N GLY A 73 22.21 -0.68 -27.21
CA GLY A 73 23.25 -0.38 -26.22
C GLY A 73 23.00 0.89 -25.41
N LEU A 74 21.79 1.48 -25.47
CA LEU A 74 21.45 2.66 -24.66
C LEU A 74 21.40 2.24 -23.19
N LYS A 75 22.18 2.91 -22.33
CA LYS A 75 22.20 2.60 -20.89
C LYS A 75 20.87 2.98 -20.23
N THR A 76 19.97 2.01 -20.14
CA THR A 76 18.64 2.14 -19.53
C THR A 76 18.49 1.21 -18.34
N MET A 77 17.75 1.64 -17.33
CA MET A 77 17.39 0.84 -16.17
C MET A 77 15.90 1.01 -15.93
N VAL A 78 15.23 -0.07 -15.53
CA VAL A 78 13.82 -0.01 -15.14
C VAL A 78 13.71 -0.06 -13.64
N SER A 79 12.94 0.86 -13.07
CA SER A 79 12.62 0.84 -11.66
C SER A 79 11.13 0.67 -11.45
N ARG A 80 10.73 -0.44 -10.82
CA ARG A 80 9.35 -0.72 -10.42
C ARG A 80 9.17 -0.29 -8.96
N ALA A 81 8.86 0.99 -8.78
CA ALA A 81 8.61 1.55 -7.46
C ALA A 81 7.22 1.14 -6.94
N PHE A 82 7.17 0.71 -5.68
CA PHE A 82 5.94 0.50 -4.94
C PHE A 82 5.31 1.83 -4.53
N ASN A 83 4.14 1.79 -3.89
CA ASN A 83 3.42 2.99 -3.50
C ASN A 83 4.34 3.89 -2.68
N HIS A 84 4.40 5.15 -3.05
CA HIS A 84 5.21 6.13 -2.34
C HIS A 84 4.43 7.42 -2.19
N GLU A 85 4.58 7.97 -1.00
CA GLU A 85 3.62 8.89 -0.43
C GLU A 85 4.38 9.96 0.35
N ASP A 86 3.80 11.15 0.41
CA ASP A 86 4.23 12.29 1.21
C ASP A 86 3.08 13.33 1.22
N ALA A 87 3.28 14.49 1.83
CA ALA A 87 2.44 15.67 1.78
C ALA A 87 2.03 16.08 0.36
N GLY A 88 2.93 15.90 -0.63
CA GLY A 88 2.67 16.25 -2.03
C GLY A 88 1.74 15.29 -2.78
N ARG A 89 1.23 14.23 -2.13
CA ARG A 89 0.39 13.23 -2.78
C ARG A 89 -1.00 13.77 -3.15
N GLY A 90 -1.42 13.52 -4.39
CA GLY A 90 -2.76 13.90 -4.89
C GLY A 90 -3.91 13.44 -4.00
N HIS A 91 -4.96 14.25 -3.92
CA HIS A 91 -6.08 14.06 -2.99
C HIS A 91 -6.93 12.82 -3.29
N GLU A 92 -6.88 12.34 -4.52
CA GLU A 92 -7.56 11.15 -5.02
C GLU A 92 -6.96 9.83 -4.50
N PHE A 93 -5.73 9.86 -3.99
CA PHE A 93 -5.07 8.68 -3.44
C PHE A 93 -5.56 8.40 -2.02
N VAL A 94 -5.55 7.11 -1.66
CA VAL A 94 -6.16 6.60 -0.43
C VAL A 94 -5.53 7.21 0.83
N THR A 95 -4.20 7.39 0.85
CA THR A 95 -3.45 7.97 1.97
C THR A 95 -3.87 9.42 2.22
N SER A 96 -3.83 10.26 1.18
CA SER A 96 -4.30 11.65 1.21
C SER A 96 -5.78 11.75 1.60
N THR A 97 -6.63 10.87 1.05
CA THR A 97 -8.06 10.80 1.39
C THR A 97 -8.27 10.48 2.87
N ILE A 98 -7.50 9.57 3.45
CA ILE A 98 -7.58 9.22 4.87
C ILE A 98 -7.13 10.41 5.72
N VAL A 99 -5.90 10.90 5.51
CA VAL A 99 -5.33 11.93 6.38
C VAL A 99 -6.15 13.21 6.32
N ARG A 100 -6.56 13.64 5.12
CA ARG A 100 -7.42 14.81 4.96
C ARG A 100 -8.74 14.68 5.72
N GLN A 101 -9.41 13.53 5.64
CA GLN A 101 -10.67 13.30 6.38
C GLN A 101 -10.45 13.25 7.89
N CYS A 102 -9.40 12.57 8.37
CA CYS A 102 -9.06 12.53 9.80
C CYS A 102 -8.76 13.93 10.36
N VAL A 103 -8.03 14.76 9.61
CA VAL A 103 -7.74 16.15 10.01
C VAL A 103 -9.01 17.00 9.98
N ALA A 104 -9.84 16.89 8.95
CA ALA A 104 -11.13 17.60 8.87
C ALA A 104 -12.06 17.23 10.06
N LEU A 105 -12.11 15.93 10.41
CA LEU A 105 -12.82 15.44 11.60
C LEU A 105 -12.31 16.09 12.89
N LYS A 106 -10.99 16.20 13.06
CA LYS A 106 -10.38 16.85 14.22
C LYS A 106 -10.82 18.31 14.39
N PHE A 107 -11.05 19.01 13.29
CA PHE A 107 -11.52 20.40 13.29
C PHE A 107 -13.05 20.54 13.24
N GLY A 108 -13.81 19.43 13.29
CA GLY A 108 -15.27 19.44 13.22
C GLY A 108 -15.82 19.83 11.85
N GLU A 109 -14.99 19.75 10.81
CA GLU A 109 -15.36 20.06 9.41
C GLU A 109 -16.03 18.85 8.73
N LEU A 110 -15.91 17.66 9.33
CA LEU A 110 -16.47 16.40 8.87
C LEU A 110 -16.91 15.55 10.07
N ASP A 111 -17.96 14.74 9.90
CA ASP A 111 -18.56 13.91 10.96
C ASP A 111 -18.18 12.42 10.86
N LYS A 112 -17.70 11.97 9.70
CA LYS A 112 -17.35 10.57 9.42
C LYS A 112 -16.26 10.44 8.36
N ILE A 113 -15.52 9.33 8.39
CA ILE A 113 -14.57 8.95 7.33
C ILE A 113 -15.31 8.09 6.31
N THR A 114 -15.22 8.43 5.03
CA THR A 114 -15.74 7.61 3.93
C THR A 114 -14.59 6.94 3.18
N ILE A 115 -14.62 5.62 3.08
CA ILE A 115 -13.51 4.83 2.52
C ILE A 115 -14.03 3.62 1.74
N GLY A 116 -13.22 3.08 0.82
CA GLY A 116 -13.50 1.83 0.13
C GLY A 116 -13.07 0.61 0.94
N ASN A 117 -12.37 -0.31 0.30
CA ASN A 117 -11.92 -1.56 0.91
C ASN A 117 -10.80 -1.33 1.94
N VAL A 118 -11.11 -1.54 3.22
CA VAL A 118 -10.13 -1.41 4.32
C VAL A 118 -9.21 -2.62 4.47
N ASN A 119 -9.52 -3.74 3.78
CA ASN A 119 -8.75 -4.98 3.84
C ASN A 119 -7.49 -4.99 2.97
N VAL A 120 -7.28 -3.91 2.22
CA VAL A 120 -6.21 -3.80 1.25
C VAL A 120 -4.90 -3.48 1.94
N PHE A 121 -3.87 -4.25 1.65
CA PHE A 121 -2.51 -4.05 2.13
C PHE A 121 -1.60 -3.47 1.05
N ARG A 122 -0.81 -2.47 1.41
CA ARG A 122 0.14 -1.80 0.51
C ARG A 122 1.48 -1.61 1.19
N ASP A 123 2.52 -1.61 0.36
CA ASP A 123 3.86 -1.16 0.74
C ASP A 123 3.99 0.32 0.43
N TRP A 124 3.97 1.14 1.49
CA TRP A 124 4.11 2.58 1.41
C TRP A 124 5.53 3.00 1.79
N SER A 125 6.25 3.51 0.79
CA SER A 125 7.52 4.20 0.95
C SER A 125 7.34 5.72 1.06
N HIS A 126 8.32 6.40 1.62
CA HIS A 126 8.38 7.85 1.50
C HIS A 126 8.92 8.25 0.12
N VAL A 127 8.44 9.35 -0.45
CA VAL A 127 8.85 9.79 -1.80
C VAL A 127 10.35 10.09 -1.90
N GLU A 128 10.96 10.64 -0.84
CA GLU A 128 12.41 10.92 -0.78
C GLU A 128 13.24 9.64 -0.96
N ASP A 129 12.90 8.56 -0.24
CA ASP A 129 13.63 7.29 -0.36
C ASP A 129 13.58 6.77 -1.82
N ILE A 130 12.42 6.85 -2.48
CA ILE A 130 12.27 6.42 -3.88
C ILE A 130 13.03 7.33 -4.84
N ALA A 131 13.03 8.65 -4.60
CA ALA A 131 13.77 9.61 -5.40
C ALA A 131 15.29 9.36 -5.32
N ASP A 132 15.81 9.13 -4.12
CA ASP A 132 17.21 8.77 -3.88
C ASP A 132 17.55 7.44 -4.58
N GLY A 133 16.64 6.48 -4.59
CA GLY A 133 16.84 5.25 -5.33
C GLY A 133 16.86 5.44 -6.85
N TYR A 134 16.12 6.41 -7.42
CA TYR A 134 16.29 6.75 -8.84
C TYR A 134 17.67 7.34 -9.14
N VAL A 135 18.20 8.21 -8.26
CA VAL A 135 19.55 8.77 -8.39
C VAL A 135 20.59 7.64 -8.30
N LEU A 136 20.47 6.79 -7.28
CA LEU A 136 21.36 5.63 -7.10
C LEU A 136 21.35 4.71 -8.33
N LEU A 137 20.19 4.43 -8.90
CA LEU A 137 20.12 3.60 -10.11
C LEU A 137 20.79 4.28 -11.30
N ALA A 138 20.74 5.61 -11.41
CA ALA A 138 21.42 6.33 -12.49
C ALA A 138 22.95 6.22 -12.39
N GLU A 139 23.48 6.14 -11.18
CA GLU A 139 24.92 6.05 -10.89
C GLU A 139 25.44 4.61 -10.92
N GLU A 140 24.77 3.71 -10.20
CA GLU A 140 25.27 2.36 -9.87
C GLU A 140 24.43 1.24 -10.49
N GLY A 141 23.31 1.56 -11.14
CA GLY A 141 22.42 0.59 -11.75
C GLY A 141 23.08 -0.15 -12.92
N ARG A 142 22.87 -1.46 -12.99
CA ARG A 142 23.31 -2.28 -14.13
C ARG A 142 22.38 -2.00 -15.32
N PRO A 143 22.90 -1.54 -16.48
CA PRO A 143 22.08 -1.32 -17.66
C PRO A 143 21.37 -2.60 -18.13
N GLY A 144 20.11 -2.46 -18.54
CA GLY A 144 19.22 -3.55 -18.96
C GLY A 144 18.45 -4.24 -17.83
N ASP A 145 18.85 -3.99 -16.58
CA ASP A 145 18.22 -4.61 -15.43
C ASP A 145 16.96 -3.86 -14.97
N VAL A 146 16.08 -4.63 -14.34
CA VAL A 146 14.93 -4.15 -13.56
C VAL A 146 15.33 -4.10 -12.09
N TYR A 147 14.76 -3.17 -11.34
CA TYR A 147 14.93 -3.04 -9.89
C TYR A 147 13.60 -2.74 -9.22
N VAL A 148 13.26 -3.49 -8.17
CA VAL A 148 12.16 -3.17 -7.27
C VAL A 148 12.61 -2.14 -6.25
N GLN A 149 11.81 -1.08 -6.08
CA GLN A 149 11.97 -0.13 -4.98
C GLN A 149 10.75 -0.16 -4.08
N GLY A 150 10.94 -0.22 -2.77
CA GLY A 150 9.86 -0.22 -1.79
C GLY A 150 10.39 -0.34 -0.38
N SER A 151 9.52 -0.20 0.61
CA SER A 151 9.92 -0.17 2.02
C SER A 151 10.13 -1.58 2.59
N MET A 152 9.67 -2.61 1.87
CA MET A 152 9.62 -4.01 2.29
C MET A 152 8.73 -4.23 3.52
N ARG A 153 7.68 -3.42 3.62
CA ARG A 153 6.67 -3.47 4.69
C ARG A 153 5.31 -3.42 4.04
N THR A 154 4.28 -4.00 4.65
CA THR A 154 2.92 -3.91 4.11
C THR A 154 1.93 -3.65 5.22
N ASN A 155 1.08 -2.65 5.06
CA ASN A 155 0.10 -2.24 6.07
C ASN A 155 -1.27 -2.10 5.43
N SER A 156 -2.33 -2.39 6.19
CA SER A 156 -3.69 -2.23 5.68
C SER A 156 -4.10 -0.77 5.59
N VAL A 157 -5.08 -0.49 4.72
CA VAL A 157 -5.82 0.78 4.71
C VAL A 157 -6.41 1.08 6.09
N LEU A 158 -6.89 0.06 6.82
CA LEU A 158 -7.37 0.23 8.19
C LEU A 158 -6.27 0.74 9.13
N THR A 159 -5.09 0.13 9.08
CA THR A 159 -3.93 0.57 9.89
C THR A 159 -3.56 2.03 9.61
N TYR A 160 -3.59 2.45 8.34
CA TYR A 160 -3.33 3.84 7.99
C TYR A 160 -4.33 4.81 8.66
N ILE A 161 -5.62 4.44 8.73
CA ILE A 161 -6.64 5.21 9.45
C ILE A 161 -6.32 5.27 10.95
N LEU A 162 -6.09 4.11 11.58
CA LEU A 162 -5.88 4.02 13.03
C LEU A 162 -4.63 4.77 13.47
N LEU A 163 -3.51 4.62 12.76
CA LEU A 163 -2.26 5.33 13.06
C LEU A 163 -2.39 6.83 12.82
N THR A 164 -3.14 7.26 11.80
CA THR A 164 -3.43 8.69 11.59
C THR A 164 -4.23 9.28 12.75
N LEU A 165 -5.24 8.57 13.24
CA LEU A 165 -6.03 8.99 14.40
C LEU A 165 -5.15 9.09 15.65
N GLN A 166 -4.31 8.09 15.93
CA GLN A 166 -3.35 8.14 17.02
C GLN A 166 -2.38 9.32 16.90
N HIS A 167 -1.85 9.57 15.71
CA HIS A 167 -0.97 10.71 15.44
C HIS A 167 -1.66 12.06 15.71
N LEU A 168 -2.97 12.15 15.44
CA LEU A 168 -3.79 13.32 15.75
C LEU A 168 -4.16 13.45 17.24
N GLY A 169 -3.75 12.48 18.06
CA GLY A 169 -3.93 12.42 19.50
C GLY A 169 -5.21 11.72 19.93
N TYR A 170 -5.81 10.86 19.10
CA TYR A 170 -6.94 10.01 19.48
C TYR A 170 -6.42 8.65 19.95
N ASP A 171 -6.62 8.33 21.22
CA ASP A 171 -6.21 7.05 21.79
C ASP A 171 -7.24 5.97 21.44
N VAL A 172 -6.93 5.17 20.42
CA VAL A 172 -7.82 4.13 19.88
C VAL A 172 -7.88 2.92 20.80
N LYS A 173 -9.03 2.72 21.44
CA LYS A 173 -9.27 1.62 22.40
C LYS A 173 -9.91 0.40 21.78
N GLU A 174 -10.79 0.61 20.82
CA GLU A 174 -11.62 -0.47 20.29
C GLU A 174 -12.13 -0.12 18.90
N ILE A 175 -12.23 -1.12 18.04
CA ILE A 175 -13.01 -1.03 16.80
C ILE A 175 -14.12 -2.05 16.83
N GLU A 176 -15.28 -1.65 16.32
CA GLU A 176 -16.48 -2.48 16.25
C GLU A 176 -17.18 -2.22 14.92
N THR A 177 -17.68 -3.25 14.25
CA THR A 177 -18.49 -3.01 13.04
C THR A 177 -19.75 -2.24 13.39
N ILE A 178 -20.32 -1.47 12.45
CA ILE A 178 -21.53 -0.68 12.73
C ILE A 178 -22.69 -1.57 13.22
N LYS A 179 -22.74 -2.82 12.76
CA LYS A 179 -23.71 -3.84 13.20
C LYS A 179 -23.36 -4.54 14.54
N GLY A 180 -22.18 -4.30 15.10
CA GLY A 180 -21.75 -4.88 16.38
C GLY A 180 -21.29 -6.35 16.32
N GLU A 181 -21.10 -6.90 15.11
CA GLU A 181 -20.81 -8.33 14.91
C GLU A 181 -19.33 -8.67 15.14
N LYS A 182 -18.42 -7.75 14.79
CA LYS A 182 -16.97 -7.94 14.93
C LYS A 182 -16.42 -6.83 15.81
N LYS A 183 -15.57 -7.21 16.77
CA LYS A 183 -15.10 -6.31 17.82
C LYS A 183 -13.67 -6.63 18.23
N ILE A 184 -12.78 -5.65 18.12
CA ILE A 184 -11.35 -5.79 18.43
C ILE A 184 -10.94 -4.73 19.45
N LYS A 185 -10.39 -5.17 20.58
CA LYS A 185 -9.82 -4.30 21.62
C LYS A 185 -8.33 -4.06 21.36
N GLU A 186 -7.90 -2.84 21.66
CA GLU A 186 -6.52 -2.36 21.45
C GLU A 186 -6.02 -2.69 20.03
N PRO A 187 -6.76 -2.29 18.97
CA PRO A 187 -6.45 -2.72 17.60
C PRO A 187 -5.12 -2.17 17.08
N ALA A 188 -4.62 -1.10 17.70
CA ALA A 188 -3.35 -0.44 17.39
C ALA A 188 -2.15 -0.93 18.25
N GLU A 189 -2.33 -2.00 19.04
CA GLU A 189 -1.25 -2.64 19.78
C GLU A 189 -0.16 -3.14 18.83
N ILE A 190 1.10 -2.77 19.08
CA ILE A 190 2.24 -3.14 18.24
C ILE A 190 2.50 -4.65 18.34
N SER A 191 2.83 -5.28 17.22
CA SER A 191 3.22 -6.68 17.13
C SER A 191 4.55 -6.85 16.41
N GLU A 192 5.35 -7.81 16.90
CA GLU A 192 6.62 -8.25 16.33
C GLU A 192 6.48 -9.49 15.43
N ASP A 193 5.24 -9.92 15.12
CA ASP A 193 5.00 -11.11 14.31
C ASP A 193 5.67 -10.99 12.92
N ASN A 194 6.32 -12.09 12.52
CA ASN A 194 7.00 -12.18 11.23
C ASN A 194 6.05 -12.72 10.16
N PHE A 195 5.99 -12.03 9.01
CA PHE A 195 5.23 -12.47 7.85
C PHE A 195 6.11 -12.40 6.61
N PHE A 196 5.91 -13.34 5.67
CA PHE A 196 6.66 -13.41 4.42
C PHE A 196 8.19 -13.39 4.61
N ASN A 197 8.68 -14.06 5.67
CA ASN A 197 10.09 -14.10 6.07
C ASN A 197 10.74 -12.72 6.29
N THR A 198 9.94 -11.72 6.65
CA THR A 198 10.41 -10.35 6.89
C THR A 198 9.80 -9.82 8.18
N SER A 199 10.64 -9.23 9.03
CA SER A 199 10.18 -8.52 10.23
C SER A 199 9.94 -7.05 9.89
N PHE A 200 8.78 -6.54 10.28
CA PHE A 200 8.43 -5.13 10.13
C PHE A 200 7.33 -4.75 11.13
N LEU A 201 7.30 -3.49 11.55
CA LEU A 201 6.32 -3.00 12.50
C LEU A 201 4.90 -3.14 11.95
N LYS A 202 4.04 -3.75 12.75
CA LYS A 202 2.61 -3.96 12.48
C LYS A 202 1.83 -3.69 13.74
N ILE A 203 0.54 -3.43 13.56
CA ILE A 203 -0.41 -3.41 14.67
C ILE A 203 -1.30 -4.66 14.64
N LYS A 204 -1.92 -4.96 15.77
CA LYS A 204 -2.77 -6.13 15.98
C LYS A 204 -3.80 -6.37 14.88
N VAL A 205 -4.43 -5.30 14.36
CA VAL A 205 -5.43 -5.47 13.29
C VAL A 205 -4.82 -6.05 12.01
N ASP A 206 -3.62 -5.59 11.62
CA ASP A 206 -2.90 -6.13 10.47
C ASP A 206 -2.56 -7.61 10.70
N VAL A 207 -2.15 -7.99 11.91
CA VAL A 207 -1.82 -9.38 12.25
C VAL A 207 -3.02 -10.31 12.08
N LEU A 208 -4.18 -9.92 12.63
CA LEU A 208 -5.42 -10.70 12.52
C LEU A 208 -5.85 -10.85 11.05
N MET A 209 -5.74 -9.78 10.28
CA MET A 209 -6.11 -9.79 8.86
C MET A 209 -5.14 -10.63 8.02
N LEU A 210 -3.83 -10.54 8.26
CA LEU A 210 -2.82 -11.36 7.57
C LEU A 210 -2.93 -12.86 7.93
N LYS A 211 -3.39 -13.20 9.14
CA LYS A 211 -3.72 -14.58 9.54
C LYS A 211 -5.05 -15.07 8.97
N GLY A 212 -5.84 -14.20 8.35
CA GLY A 212 -7.17 -14.53 7.84
C GLY A 212 -8.23 -14.67 8.94
N GLU A 213 -7.94 -14.18 10.14
CA GLU A 213 -8.84 -14.20 11.31
C GLU A 213 -9.79 -12.99 11.34
N LEU A 214 -9.51 -11.97 10.53
CA LEU A 214 -10.30 -10.74 10.44
C LEU A 214 -10.42 -10.28 8.99
N GLU A 215 -11.64 -10.01 8.57
CA GLU A 215 -11.96 -9.41 7.27
C GLU A 215 -13.25 -8.59 7.41
N TYR A 216 -13.33 -7.48 6.69
CA TYR A 216 -14.49 -6.61 6.66
C TYR A 216 -15.16 -6.62 5.28
N THR A 217 -16.48 -6.65 5.22
CA THR A 217 -17.25 -6.65 3.98
C THR A 217 -18.17 -5.45 3.93
N LEU A 218 -18.78 -5.19 2.77
CA LEU A 218 -19.82 -4.16 2.63
C LEU A 218 -21.01 -4.41 3.57
N GLU A 219 -21.28 -5.68 3.92
CA GLU A 219 -22.35 -6.04 4.85
C GLU A 219 -22.09 -5.51 6.26
N ASP A 220 -20.84 -5.29 6.66
CA ASP A 220 -20.51 -4.68 7.95
C ASP A 220 -20.92 -3.19 8.03
N GLY A 221 -21.14 -2.54 6.87
CA GLY A 221 -21.53 -1.13 6.72
C GLY A 221 -20.44 -0.11 7.08
N GLY A 222 -19.44 -0.51 7.85
CA GLY A 222 -18.36 0.35 8.33
C GLY A 222 -17.89 -0.04 9.73
N LEU A 223 -17.12 0.85 10.36
CA LEU A 223 -16.54 0.67 11.68
C LEU A 223 -16.86 1.87 12.57
N ASN A 224 -17.12 1.60 13.84
CA ASN A 224 -17.05 2.57 14.92
C ASN A 224 -15.70 2.42 15.61
N VAL A 225 -14.85 3.43 15.48
CA VAL A 225 -13.55 3.52 16.17
C VAL A 225 -13.78 4.26 17.49
N LYS A 226 -13.68 3.54 18.60
CA LYS A 226 -13.86 4.11 19.95
C LYS A 226 -12.53 4.63 20.45
N THR A 227 -12.54 5.90 20.84
CA THR A 227 -11.35 6.63 21.32
C THR A 227 -11.62 7.28 22.67
N ASP A 228 -10.57 7.79 23.32
CA ASP A 228 -10.67 8.64 24.50
C ASP A 228 -11.47 9.95 24.25
N LYS A 229 -11.61 10.37 23.00
CA LYS A 229 -12.31 11.59 22.57
C LYS A 229 -13.69 11.32 21.95
N GLY A 230 -14.21 10.10 22.11
CA GLY A 230 -15.50 9.68 21.57
C GLY A 230 -15.38 8.71 20.39
N ASN A 231 -16.51 8.49 19.72
CA ASN A 231 -16.59 7.53 18.62
C ASN A 231 -16.40 8.23 17.27
N ILE A 232 -15.56 7.66 16.42
CA ILE A 232 -15.37 8.08 15.03
C ILE A 232 -15.99 7.01 14.14
N THR A 233 -16.92 7.41 13.28
CA THR A 233 -17.54 6.49 12.32
C THR A 233 -16.75 6.48 11.01
N VAL A 234 -16.39 5.28 10.56
CA VAL A 234 -15.81 4.98 9.25
C VAL A 234 -16.87 4.25 8.45
N VAL A 235 -17.30 4.78 7.31
CA VAL A 235 -18.33 4.20 6.45
C VAL A 235 -17.69 3.62 5.20
N PHE A 236 -18.12 2.41 4.82
CA PHE A 236 -17.71 1.79 3.57
C PHE A 236 -18.57 2.28 2.42
N ASP A 237 -17.91 2.83 1.40
CA ASP A 237 -18.53 3.36 0.19
C ASP A 237 -18.28 2.37 -0.96
N GLU A 238 -19.33 1.67 -1.37
CA GLU A 238 -19.31 0.67 -2.44
C GLU A 238 -18.74 1.22 -3.75
N SER A 239 -18.97 2.51 -4.06
CA SER A 239 -18.47 3.13 -5.29
C SER A 239 -16.94 3.23 -5.35
N ARG A 240 -16.26 3.09 -4.19
CA ARG A 240 -14.80 3.12 -4.06
C ARG A 240 -14.17 1.73 -4.08
N PHE A 241 -14.96 0.67 -4.18
CA PHE A 241 -14.44 -0.69 -4.33
C PHE A 241 -14.03 -0.93 -5.78
N ARG A 242 -12.85 -1.52 -5.97
CA ARG A 242 -12.35 -1.85 -7.30
C ARG A 242 -12.90 -3.22 -7.74
N PRO A 243 -13.37 -3.38 -9.00
CA PRO A 243 -13.79 -4.67 -9.54
C PRO A 243 -12.68 -5.73 -9.48
N ALA A 244 -11.43 -5.31 -9.65
CA ALA A 244 -10.23 -6.10 -9.41
C ALA A 244 -9.35 -5.35 -8.41
N ASP A 245 -9.15 -5.93 -7.25
CA ASP A 245 -8.26 -5.39 -6.22
C ASP A 245 -7.09 -6.35 -6.01
N VAL A 246 -5.92 -5.79 -5.76
CA VAL A 246 -4.74 -6.57 -5.36
C VAL A 246 -4.77 -6.57 -3.83
N PRO A 247 -5.04 -7.69 -3.16
CA PRO A 247 -5.31 -7.67 -1.73
C PRO A 247 -4.08 -7.30 -0.92
N ILE A 248 -2.89 -7.77 -1.32
CA ILE A 248 -1.64 -7.51 -0.60
C ILE A 248 -0.52 -7.21 -1.60
N LEU A 249 0.19 -6.11 -1.36
CA LEU A 249 1.43 -5.75 -2.03
C LEU A 249 2.55 -5.57 -1.00
N MET A 250 3.67 -6.22 -1.23
CA MET A 250 4.88 -6.11 -0.42
C MET A 250 6.10 -6.29 -1.32
N SER A 251 7.03 -5.33 -1.29
CA SER A 251 8.23 -5.37 -2.13
C SER A 251 9.33 -6.25 -1.53
N ASP A 252 10.16 -6.84 -2.37
CA ASP A 252 11.51 -7.30 -2.02
C ASP A 252 12.53 -6.40 -2.73
N ALA A 253 13.03 -5.38 -2.02
CA ALA A 253 13.99 -4.41 -2.53
C ALA A 253 15.46 -4.84 -2.35
N LYS A 254 15.75 -6.11 -2.02
CA LYS A 254 17.13 -6.57 -1.73
C LYS A 254 18.10 -6.33 -2.89
N LYS A 255 17.63 -6.39 -4.13
CA LYS A 255 18.50 -6.18 -5.31
C LYS A 255 19.08 -4.76 -5.33
N ILE A 256 18.23 -3.74 -5.14
CA ILE A 256 18.69 -2.34 -5.11
C ILE A 256 19.42 -2.02 -3.79
N GLN A 257 19.06 -2.67 -2.68
CA GLN A 257 19.80 -2.53 -1.41
C GLN A 257 21.26 -2.95 -1.51
N LYS A 258 21.58 -3.95 -2.36
CA LYS A 258 22.98 -4.33 -2.64
C LYS A 258 23.79 -3.22 -3.32
N LEU A 259 23.12 -2.25 -3.95
CA LEU A 259 23.76 -1.06 -4.52
C LEU A 259 23.89 0.07 -3.49
N GLY A 260 23.29 -0.05 -2.30
CA GLY A 260 23.32 0.96 -1.26
C GLY A 260 22.00 1.68 -1.00
N PHE A 261 20.88 1.26 -1.63
CA PHE A 261 19.55 1.81 -1.35
C PHE A 261 19.18 1.60 0.12
N LYS A 262 18.62 2.63 0.74
CA LYS A 262 18.19 2.61 2.15
C LYS A 262 16.76 3.11 2.24
N VAL A 263 15.99 2.43 3.08
CA VAL A 263 14.69 2.93 3.53
C VAL A 263 14.97 3.70 4.81
N THR A 264 14.79 5.03 4.79
CA THR A 264 15.12 5.88 5.93
C THR A 264 13.88 6.36 6.68
N LYS A 265 12.71 6.30 6.03
CA LYS A 265 11.45 6.85 6.57
C LYS A 265 10.46 5.75 6.95
N SER A 266 9.84 5.93 8.10
CA SER A 266 8.80 5.07 8.62
C SER A 266 7.42 5.37 8.01
N LEU A 267 6.43 4.50 8.24
CA LEU A 267 5.04 4.82 7.90
C LEU A 267 4.53 6.02 8.72
N GLU A 268 4.98 6.14 9.97
CA GLU A 268 4.65 7.26 10.85
C GLU A 268 5.24 8.57 10.37
N ASP A 269 6.43 8.55 9.75
CA ASP A 269 7.03 9.72 9.10
C ASP A 269 6.14 10.22 7.96
N ILE A 270 5.69 9.30 7.09
CA ILE A 270 4.76 9.63 5.99
C ILE A 270 3.47 10.24 6.55
N ILE A 271 2.85 9.60 7.55
CA ILE A 271 1.60 10.07 8.17
C ILE A 271 1.81 11.46 8.78
N ARG A 272 2.92 11.68 9.51
CA ARG A 272 3.25 12.97 10.11
C ARG A 272 3.33 14.06 9.06
N ASP A 273 4.04 13.81 7.96
CA ASP A 273 4.29 14.83 6.94
C ASP A 273 2.98 15.18 6.21
N GLN A 274 2.13 14.19 5.94
CA GLN A 274 0.76 14.42 5.44
C GLN A 274 -0.14 15.17 6.43
N VAL A 275 -0.12 14.79 7.72
CA VAL A 275 -0.91 15.49 8.75
C VAL A 275 -0.50 16.95 8.82
N ASN A 276 0.80 17.22 8.90
CA ASN A 276 1.34 18.58 8.94
C ASN A 276 0.87 19.42 7.74
N TYR A 277 0.83 18.83 6.55
CA TYR A 277 0.32 19.48 5.35
C TYR A 277 -1.17 19.83 5.45
N TYR A 278 -2.01 18.90 5.90
CA TYR A 278 -3.46 19.10 6.00
C TYR A 278 -3.90 19.91 7.23
N LEU A 279 -3.03 20.18 8.20
CA LEU A 279 -3.30 21.12 9.30
C LEU A 279 -3.54 22.55 8.79
N ASN A 280 -3.07 22.91 7.60
CA ASN A 280 -3.49 24.14 6.92
C ASN A 280 -4.90 23.97 6.31
N PRO A 281 -5.90 24.80 6.69
CA PRO A 281 -7.26 24.72 6.13
C PRO A 281 -7.34 24.79 4.60
N GLU A 282 -6.42 25.52 3.96
CA GLU A 282 -6.40 25.65 2.49
C GLU A 282 -6.13 24.32 1.78
N ASN A 283 -5.34 23.45 2.43
CA ASN A 283 -4.94 22.17 1.87
C ASN A 283 -6.00 21.09 2.05
N ARG A 284 -6.94 21.25 2.98
CA ARG A 284 -7.96 20.23 3.32
C ARG A 284 -9.38 20.58 2.86
N ARG A 285 -9.55 21.58 1.99
CA ARG A 285 -10.86 21.87 1.39
C ARG A 285 -11.39 20.61 0.70
N ILE A 286 -12.55 20.15 1.17
CA ILE A 286 -13.25 18.94 0.71
C ILE A 286 -14.04 19.28 -0.54
#